data_AF-A0A949HJM5-F1
#
_entry.id   AF-A0A949HJM5-F1
#
_cell.length_a   1.000
_cell.length_b   1.000
_cell.length_c   1.000
_cell.angle_alpha   90.00
_cell.angle_beta   90.00
_cell.angle_gamma   90.00
#
_symmetry.space_group_name_H-M   'P 1'
#
loop_
_entity.id
_entity.type
_entity.pdbx_description
1 polymer ?
#
loop_
_entity_poly.entity_id
_entity_poly.type
_entity_poly.pdbx_seq_one_letter_code
_entity_poly.pdbx_strand_id
1 'polypeptide(L)'
;MTSGSWTNKLIILATISLPVAPVIADYFGPATTARWMLAQAANEFDQGNVEEAQRLLETAYGKSEDLATDRNFWKQLERIQASNSSERSSSFMTSLWEKRIRQIEDPGTRAEVAFVISSLLSNRKQFEEAVRILSENLPAIDKRSPTQNNQIAYMRALAGSELDQALLEVDTALKSDQNESFLDTQGWILHRMGRDPEALEAMDKSLAMLTQAWSSQSSLAMCLAKINELQSQAGEKASEKPKGWGVDALLDEFPELSRRLPKLLDMQATLRLHRLRVCEALGKTDQVHDEAAWLHAFSHKELEELF
;
A
#
# COMPACT_ATOMS: atom_id res chain seq x y z
N MET A 1 77.43 -8.05 -7.56
CA MET A 1 76.71 -6.76 -7.52
C MET A 1 75.42 -6.88 -8.33
N THR A 2 74.34 -7.44 -7.76
CA THR A 2 73.00 -7.52 -8.43
C THR A 2 71.83 -7.47 -7.44
N SER A 3 72.07 -7.25 -6.14
CA SER A 3 71.01 -7.18 -5.13
C SER A 3 70.22 -5.86 -5.13
N GLY A 4 70.77 -4.77 -5.68
CA GLY A 4 70.10 -3.46 -5.69
C GLY A 4 68.97 -3.31 -6.70
N SER A 5 68.96 -4.09 -7.79
CA SER A 5 67.95 -3.94 -8.85
C SER A 5 66.58 -4.44 -8.41
N TRP A 6 66.52 -5.55 -7.67
CA TRP A 6 65.27 -6.15 -7.25
C TRP A 6 64.64 -5.39 -6.08
N THR A 7 65.45 -5.00 -5.10
CA THR A 7 65.01 -4.17 -3.96
C THR A 7 64.51 -2.80 -4.43
N ASN A 8 65.18 -2.16 -5.40
CA ASN A 8 64.71 -0.89 -5.96
C ASN A 8 63.40 -1.05 -6.76
N LYS A 9 63.21 -2.16 -7.49
CA LYS A 9 61.93 -2.45 -8.16
C LYS A 9 60.80 -2.66 -7.17
N LEU A 10 61.06 -3.33 -6.04
CA LEU A 10 60.07 -3.51 -4.97
C LEU A 10 59.71 -2.19 -4.28
N ILE A 11 60.71 -1.33 -4.01
CA ILE A 11 60.48 -0.01 -3.40
C ILE A 11 59.67 0.88 -4.35
N ILE A 12 59.98 0.88 -5.65
CA ILE A 12 59.22 1.66 -6.65
C ILE A 12 57.79 1.11 -6.76
N LEU A 13 57.63 -0.22 -6.83
CA LEU A 13 56.32 -0.86 -6.88
C LEU A 13 55.50 -0.48 -5.63
N ALA A 14 56.08 -0.57 -4.43
CA ALA A 14 55.43 -0.20 -3.18
C ALA A 14 55.07 1.29 -3.11
N THR A 15 55.97 2.18 -3.54
CA THR A 15 55.74 3.63 -3.53
C THR A 15 54.62 4.04 -4.49
N ILE A 16 54.42 3.31 -5.59
CA ILE A 16 53.31 3.55 -6.53
C ILE A 16 52.03 2.84 -6.06
N SER A 17 52.13 1.59 -5.59
CA SER A 17 50.96 0.79 -5.23
C SER A 17 50.31 1.24 -3.92
N LEU A 18 51.06 1.72 -2.92
CA LEU A 18 50.48 2.22 -1.67
C LEU A 18 49.46 3.37 -1.87
N PRO A 19 49.75 4.42 -2.66
CA PRO A 19 48.80 5.50 -2.89
C PRO A 19 47.76 5.17 -3.98
N VAL A 20 48.09 4.33 -4.98
CA VAL A 20 47.19 4.05 -6.10
C VAL A 20 46.20 2.93 -5.78
N ALA A 21 46.57 1.93 -4.97
CA ALA A 21 45.68 0.82 -4.65
C ALA A 21 44.40 1.24 -3.92
N PRO A 22 44.42 2.17 -2.93
CA PRO A 22 43.20 2.69 -2.33
C PRO A 22 42.31 3.42 -3.33
N VAL A 23 42.89 4.20 -4.25
CA VAL A 23 42.13 4.93 -5.28
C VAL A 23 41.49 3.97 -6.29
N ILE A 24 42.23 2.94 -6.74
CA ILE A 24 41.69 1.89 -7.62
C ILE A 24 40.64 1.06 -6.87
N ALA A 25 40.86 0.73 -5.59
CA ALA A 25 39.92 0.00 -4.77
C ALA A 25 38.64 0.80 -4.48
N ASP A 26 38.72 2.11 -4.32
CA ASP A 26 37.56 2.99 -4.20
C ASP A 26 36.81 3.12 -5.54
N TYR A 27 37.55 3.28 -6.64
CA TYR A 27 36.96 3.49 -7.96
C TYR A 27 36.35 2.23 -8.57
N PHE A 28 36.98 1.06 -8.35
CA PHE A 28 36.50 -0.24 -8.83
C PHE A 28 35.97 -1.12 -7.70
N GLY A 29 35.72 -0.53 -6.53
CA GLY A 29 35.22 -1.23 -5.36
C GLY A 29 33.82 -1.78 -5.54
N PRO A 30 33.38 -2.68 -4.63
CA PRO A 30 32.03 -3.24 -4.66
C PRO A 30 30.93 -2.17 -4.66
N ALA A 31 31.10 -1.09 -3.88
CA ALA A 31 30.14 0.01 -3.79
C ALA A 31 30.03 0.80 -5.10
N THR A 32 31.16 1.15 -5.73
CA THR A 32 31.14 1.87 -7.02
C THR A 32 30.57 0.99 -8.12
N THR A 33 30.97 -0.29 -8.17
CA THR A 33 30.39 -1.28 -9.09
C THR A 33 28.87 -1.41 -8.90
N ALA A 34 28.40 -1.46 -7.66
CA ALA A 34 26.99 -1.55 -7.34
C ALA A 34 26.20 -0.33 -7.85
N ARG A 35 26.75 0.89 -7.75
CA ARG A 35 26.12 2.09 -8.31
C ARG A 35 26.05 2.07 -9.85
N TRP A 36 27.09 1.59 -10.53
CA TRP A 36 27.05 1.39 -11.98
C TRP A 36 25.98 0.37 -12.38
N MET A 37 25.85 -0.72 -11.62
CA MET A 37 24.81 -1.72 -11.85
C MET A 37 23.39 -1.17 -11.59
N LEU A 38 23.21 -0.29 -10.59
CA LEU A 38 21.95 0.41 -10.38
C LEU A 38 21.58 1.30 -11.59
N ALA A 39 22.56 2.03 -12.13
CA ALA A 39 22.35 2.83 -13.34
C ALA A 39 22.05 1.95 -14.57
N GLN A 40 22.73 0.80 -14.70
CA GLN A 40 22.45 -0.16 -15.76
C GLN A 40 21.05 -0.76 -15.63
N ALA A 41 20.64 -1.16 -14.41
CA ALA A 41 19.29 -1.65 -14.14
C ALA A 41 18.23 -0.63 -14.55
N ALA A 42 18.47 0.67 -14.32
CA ALA A 42 17.59 1.73 -14.77
C ALA A 42 17.46 1.78 -16.30
N ASN A 43 18.58 1.68 -17.01
CA ASN A 43 18.58 1.68 -18.48
C ASN A 43 17.87 0.45 -19.06
N GLU A 44 18.09 -0.74 -18.47
CA GLU A 44 17.41 -1.98 -18.89
C GLU A 44 15.90 -1.87 -18.67
N PHE A 45 15.46 -1.31 -17.54
CA PHE A 45 14.05 -1.07 -17.28
C PHE A 45 13.43 -0.13 -18.33
N ASP A 46 14.11 0.97 -18.64
CA ASP A 46 13.62 1.96 -19.61
C ASP A 46 13.57 1.39 -21.05
N GLN A 47 14.33 0.31 -21.32
CA GLN A 47 14.24 -0.47 -22.57
C GLN A 47 13.17 -1.56 -22.56
N GLY A 48 12.46 -1.75 -21.43
CA GLY A 48 11.44 -2.78 -21.25
C GLY A 48 11.99 -4.14 -20.78
N ASN A 49 13.29 -4.26 -20.51
CA ASN A 49 13.94 -5.48 -20.05
C ASN A 49 13.80 -5.64 -18.53
N VAL A 50 12.57 -5.75 -18.04
CA VAL A 50 12.26 -5.67 -16.59
C VAL A 50 12.93 -6.79 -15.77
N GLU A 51 12.95 -8.02 -16.28
CA GLU A 51 13.60 -9.15 -15.58
C GLU A 51 15.11 -8.95 -15.41
N GLU A 52 15.77 -8.43 -16.43
CA GLU A 52 17.20 -8.14 -16.39
C GLU A 52 17.50 -6.95 -15.46
N ALA A 53 16.67 -5.90 -15.52
CA ALA A 53 16.73 -4.78 -14.59
C ALA A 53 16.63 -5.26 -13.12
N GLN A 54 15.70 -6.18 -12.83
CA GLN A 54 15.56 -6.79 -11.52
C GLN A 54 16.81 -7.57 -11.11
N ARG A 55 17.32 -8.45 -11.99
CA ARG A 55 18.52 -9.25 -11.72
C ARG A 55 19.75 -8.37 -11.44
N LEU A 56 19.93 -7.30 -12.21
CA LEU A 56 21.00 -6.32 -12.02
C LEU A 56 20.85 -5.60 -10.69
N LEU A 57 19.64 -5.20 -10.31
CA LEU A 57 19.37 -4.53 -9.04
C LEU A 57 19.65 -5.43 -7.82
N GLU A 58 19.19 -6.69 -7.87
CA GLU A 58 19.48 -7.70 -6.84
C GLU A 58 20.99 -7.94 -6.72
N THR A 59 21.69 -8.07 -7.85
CA THR A 59 23.14 -8.28 -7.87
C THR A 59 23.90 -7.05 -7.37
N ALA A 60 23.42 -5.84 -7.69
CA ALA A 60 23.99 -4.59 -7.21
C ALA A 60 23.90 -4.53 -5.68
N TYR A 61 22.73 -4.83 -5.11
CA TYR A 61 22.54 -4.89 -3.66
C TYR A 61 23.46 -5.94 -3.02
N GLY A 62 23.58 -7.12 -3.61
CA GLY A 62 24.49 -8.18 -3.13
C GLY A 62 25.97 -7.79 -3.13
N LYS A 63 26.38 -6.83 -3.98
CA LYS A 63 27.74 -6.27 -3.96
C LYS A 63 27.93 -5.19 -2.90
N SER A 64 26.89 -4.45 -2.57
CA SER A 64 26.96 -3.34 -1.62
C SER A 64 25.59 -3.07 -1.00
N GLU A 65 25.39 -3.51 0.22
CA GLU A 65 24.14 -3.31 0.95
C GLU A 65 23.85 -1.82 1.24
N ASP A 66 24.89 -0.99 1.27
CA ASP A 66 24.81 0.47 1.40
C ASP A 66 23.94 1.12 0.33
N LEU A 67 23.70 0.43 -0.81
CA LEU A 67 22.74 0.91 -1.81
C LEU A 67 21.34 1.11 -1.23
N ALA A 68 20.96 0.38 -0.19
CA ALA A 68 19.67 0.63 0.45
C ALA A 68 19.61 2.05 1.05
N THR A 69 20.72 2.70 1.38
CA THR A 69 20.68 4.11 1.83
C THR A 69 20.41 5.10 0.69
N ASP A 70 20.58 4.67 -0.57
CA ASP A 70 20.31 5.49 -1.74
C ASP A 70 18.81 5.53 -2.07
N ARG A 71 18.25 6.73 -2.17
CA ARG A 71 16.85 6.94 -2.57
C ARG A 71 16.56 6.41 -3.97
N ASN A 72 17.52 6.47 -4.89
CA ASN A 72 17.35 6.02 -6.27
C ASN A 72 17.25 4.49 -6.36
N PHE A 73 17.91 3.77 -5.45
CA PHE A 73 17.76 2.32 -5.33
C PHE A 73 16.30 1.96 -5.03
N TRP A 74 15.69 2.58 -4.01
CA TRP A 74 14.29 2.32 -3.65
C TRP A 74 13.32 2.73 -4.75
N LYS A 75 13.54 3.88 -5.39
CA LYS A 75 12.73 4.29 -6.54
C LYS A 75 12.79 3.27 -7.67
N GLN A 76 13.98 2.73 -7.96
CA GLN A 76 14.07 1.72 -9.02
C GLN A 76 13.47 0.38 -8.63
N LEU A 77 13.68 -0.05 -7.39
CA LEU A 77 13.02 -1.24 -6.88
C LEU A 77 11.51 -1.10 -7.01
N GLU A 78 10.93 0.01 -6.59
CA GLU A 78 9.49 0.27 -6.67
C GLU A 78 8.97 0.22 -8.12
N ARG A 79 9.66 0.85 -9.07
CA ARG A 79 9.30 0.82 -10.50
C ARG A 79 9.33 -0.61 -11.08
N ILE A 80 10.38 -1.38 -10.77
CA ILE A 80 10.53 -2.77 -11.20
C ILE A 80 9.41 -3.66 -10.64
N GLN A 81 9.05 -3.47 -9.38
CA GLN A 81 7.97 -4.24 -8.74
C GLN A 81 6.61 -3.89 -9.35
N ALA A 82 6.37 -2.61 -9.64
CA ALA A 82 5.12 -2.16 -10.23
C ALA A 82 4.88 -2.71 -11.65
N SER A 83 5.95 -2.94 -12.43
CA SER A 83 5.84 -3.52 -13.79
C SER A 83 5.99 -5.04 -13.84
N ASN A 84 6.45 -5.68 -12.76
CA ASN A 84 6.66 -7.11 -12.68
C ASN A 84 6.20 -7.66 -11.33
N SER A 85 4.98 -8.21 -11.31
CA SER A 85 4.36 -8.87 -10.16
C SER A 85 4.88 -10.30 -9.92
N SER A 86 6.01 -10.69 -10.52
CA SER A 86 6.61 -12.01 -10.25
C SER A 86 6.88 -12.21 -8.76
N GLU A 87 6.67 -13.43 -8.29
CA GLU A 87 6.89 -13.85 -6.90
C GLU A 87 8.32 -13.55 -6.43
N ARG A 88 9.30 -13.69 -7.33
CA ARG A 88 10.71 -13.37 -7.07
C ARG A 88 10.91 -11.89 -6.74
N SER A 89 10.34 -11.00 -7.55
CA SER A 89 10.41 -9.55 -7.34
C SER A 89 9.85 -9.23 -5.96
N SER A 90 8.62 -9.68 -5.73
CA SER A 90 7.91 -9.48 -4.47
C SER A 90 8.72 -9.95 -3.25
N SER A 91 9.32 -11.14 -3.33
CA SER A 91 10.14 -11.72 -2.25
C SER A 91 11.39 -10.88 -1.93
N PHE A 92 12.07 -10.35 -2.93
CA PHE A 92 13.28 -9.55 -2.71
C PHE A 92 12.99 -8.27 -1.91
N MET A 93 11.98 -7.48 -2.32
CA MET A 93 11.64 -6.24 -1.62
C MET A 93 11.19 -6.49 -0.17
N THR A 94 10.37 -7.52 0.04
CA THR A 94 9.98 -7.97 1.38
C THR A 94 11.20 -8.30 2.24
N SER A 95 12.16 -9.06 1.72
CA SER A 95 13.37 -9.42 2.49
C SER A 95 14.19 -8.20 2.92
N LEU A 96 14.22 -7.14 2.11
CA LEU A 96 14.89 -5.89 2.45
C LEU A 96 14.16 -5.13 3.55
N TRP A 97 12.83 -5.06 3.49
CA TRP A 97 12.01 -4.46 4.54
C TRP A 97 12.16 -5.22 5.85
N GLU A 98 12.11 -6.55 5.83
CA GLU A 98 12.34 -7.39 7.00
C GLU A 98 13.74 -7.17 7.61
N LYS A 99 14.77 -7.07 6.78
CA LYS A 99 16.12 -6.79 7.28
C LYS A 99 16.19 -5.43 7.97
N ARG A 100 15.55 -4.41 7.41
CA ARG A 100 15.51 -3.06 7.99
C ARG A 100 14.74 -3.01 9.28
N ILE A 101 13.54 -3.60 9.32
CA ILE A 101 12.70 -3.55 10.51
C ILE A 101 13.35 -4.29 11.70
N ARG A 102 14.08 -5.39 11.43
CA ARG A 102 14.86 -6.11 12.45
C ARG A 102 16.00 -5.28 13.07
N GLN A 103 16.50 -4.26 12.37
CA GLN A 103 17.55 -3.36 12.89
C GLN A 103 16.99 -2.24 13.76
N ILE A 104 15.67 -2.03 13.79
CA ILE A 104 15.04 -1.00 14.62
C ILE A 104 14.91 -1.53 16.04
N GLU A 105 15.68 -0.99 16.98
CA GLU A 105 15.67 -1.43 18.38
C GLU A 105 14.39 -1.02 19.12
N ASP A 106 13.92 0.22 18.92
CA ASP A 106 12.74 0.76 19.57
C ASP A 106 11.45 0.07 19.07
N PRO A 107 10.68 -0.61 19.94
CA PRO A 107 9.46 -1.31 19.53
C PRO A 107 8.37 -0.39 18.97
N GLY A 108 8.28 0.86 19.45
CA GLY A 108 7.29 1.83 18.95
C GLY A 108 7.56 2.18 17.49
N THR A 109 8.80 2.60 17.20
CA THR A 109 9.28 2.87 15.85
C THR A 109 9.14 1.65 14.95
N ARG A 110 9.45 0.45 15.47
CA ARG A 110 9.30 -0.80 14.73
C ARG A 110 7.84 -1.04 14.32
N ALA A 111 6.90 -0.82 15.23
CA ALA A 111 5.47 -0.95 14.97
C ALA A 111 4.96 0.08 13.93
N GLU A 112 5.44 1.32 13.99
CA GLU A 112 5.12 2.35 12.99
C GLU A 112 5.65 1.97 11.60
N VAL A 113 6.87 1.46 11.51
CA VAL A 113 7.44 1.00 10.24
C VAL A 113 6.69 -0.24 9.71
N ALA A 114 6.30 -1.17 10.58
CA ALA A 114 5.47 -2.33 10.21
C ALA A 114 4.15 -1.90 9.57
N PHE A 115 3.50 -0.89 10.14
CA PHE A 115 2.25 -0.31 9.63
C PHE A 115 2.41 0.26 8.20
N VAL A 116 3.51 0.97 7.95
CA VAL A 116 3.81 1.51 6.61
C VAL A 116 4.06 0.37 5.62
N ILE A 117 4.87 -0.63 6.00
CA ILE A 117 5.16 -1.79 5.15
C ILE A 117 3.87 -2.56 4.83
N SER A 118 3.00 -2.78 5.80
CA SER A 118 1.73 -3.48 5.57
C SER A 118 0.83 -2.75 4.57
N SER A 119 0.82 -1.41 4.61
CA SER A 119 0.05 -0.60 3.63
C SER A 119 0.61 -0.76 2.22
N LEU A 120 1.94 -0.80 2.06
CA LEU A 120 2.59 -1.03 0.77
C LEU A 120 2.33 -2.43 0.22
N LEU A 121 2.34 -3.44 1.10
CA LEU A 121 1.99 -4.83 0.75
C LEU A 121 0.51 -4.96 0.38
N SER A 122 -0.38 -4.28 1.11
CA SER A 122 -1.82 -4.24 0.82
C SER A 122 -2.10 -3.69 -0.57
N ASN A 123 -1.45 -2.58 -0.96
CA ASN A 123 -1.59 -2.00 -2.31
C ASN A 123 -1.17 -2.97 -3.43
N ARG A 124 -0.42 -4.01 -3.10
CA ARG A 124 0.02 -5.08 -4.01
C ARG A 124 -0.74 -6.38 -3.80
N LYS A 125 -1.80 -6.36 -2.99
CA LYS A 125 -2.64 -7.51 -2.64
C LYS A 125 -1.88 -8.65 -1.96
N GLN A 126 -0.74 -8.34 -1.32
CA GLN A 126 0.09 -9.29 -0.58
C GLN A 126 -0.36 -9.34 0.89
N PHE A 127 -1.59 -9.78 1.14
CA PHE A 127 -2.24 -9.63 2.44
C PHE A 127 -1.64 -10.54 3.51
N GLU A 128 -1.29 -11.78 3.18
CA GLU A 128 -0.65 -12.73 4.10
C GLU A 128 0.70 -12.22 4.58
N GLU A 129 1.46 -11.61 3.67
CA GLU A 129 2.73 -10.97 3.98
C GLU A 129 2.53 -9.76 4.92
N ALA A 130 1.51 -8.94 4.64
CA ALA A 130 1.15 -7.81 5.49
C ALA A 130 0.77 -8.27 6.91
N VAL A 131 -0.01 -9.35 7.02
CA VAL A 131 -0.36 -9.97 8.31
C VAL A 131 0.87 -10.47 9.05
N ARG A 132 1.82 -11.13 8.37
CA ARG A 132 3.06 -11.61 9.00
C ARG A 132 3.89 -10.45 9.54
N ILE A 133 4.16 -9.44 8.71
CA ILE A 133 4.94 -8.26 9.12
C ILE A 133 4.31 -7.56 10.32
N LEU A 134 2.98 -7.37 10.34
CA LEU A 134 2.30 -6.76 11.48
C LEU A 134 2.37 -7.65 12.73
N SER A 135 2.12 -8.96 12.59
CA SER A 135 2.09 -9.89 13.73
C SER A 135 3.45 -10.00 14.43
N GLU A 136 4.55 -9.94 13.69
CA GLU A 136 5.90 -10.04 14.23
C GLU A 136 6.41 -8.74 14.89
N ASN A 137 5.82 -7.60 14.55
CA ASN A 137 6.38 -6.29 14.89
C ASN A 137 5.45 -5.37 15.70
N LEU A 138 4.16 -5.67 15.78
CA LEU A 138 3.24 -4.94 16.65
C LEU A 138 3.33 -5.46 18.10
N PRO A 139 3.14 -4.57 19.11
CA PRO A 139 3.07 -4.99 20.51
C PRO A 139 1.82 -5.84 20.78
N ALA A 140 1.62 -6.27 22.03
CA ALA A 140 0.38 -6.93 22.44
C ALA A 140 -0.86 -6.04 22.19
N ILE A 141 -2.01 -6.67 21.93
CA ILE A 141 -3.27 -6.03 21.51
C ILE A 141 -3.69 -4.84 22.39
N ASP A 142 -3.49 -4.94 23.70
CA ASP A 142 -3.84 -3.95 24.72
C ASP A 142 -2.90 -2.72 24.72
N LYS A 143 -1.74 -2.83 24.08
CA LYS A 143 -0.73 -1.76 23.97
C LYS A 143 -0.69 -1.11 22.59
N ARG A 144 -1.48 -1.61 21.64
CA ARG A 144 -1.58 -1.05 20.29
C ARG A 144 -2.48 0.17 20.29
N SER A 145 -2.23 1.10 19.37
CA SER A 145 -3.21 2.14 19.07
C SER A 145 -4.46 1.53 18.40
N PRO A 146 -5.63 2.20 18.45
CA PRO A 146 -6.83 1.73 17.76
C PRO A 146 -6.58 1.51 16.27
N THR A 147 -5.81 2.41 15.63
CA THR A 147 -5.43 2.30 14.22
C THR A 147 -4.54 1.09 13.93
N GLN A 148 -3.59 0.75 14.83
CA GLN A 148 -2.77 -0.46 14.67
C GLN A 148 -3.61 -1.73 14.80
N ASN A 149 -4.54 -1.77 15.75
CA ASN A 149 -5.50 -2.86 15.91
C ASN A 149 -6.38 -3.01 14.67
N ASN A 150 -6.92 -1.91 14.15
CA ASN A 150 -7.72 -1.95 12.94
C ASN A 150 -6.92 -2.42 11.71
N GLN A 151 -5.68 -1.95 11.56
CA GLN A 151 -4.86 -2.30 10.40
C GLN A 151 -4.59 -3.80 10.32
N ILE A 152 -4.15 -4.43 11.41
CA ILE A 152 -3.91 -5.88 11.41
C ILE A 152 -5.21 -6.66 11.22
N ALA A 153 -6.31 -6.23 11.85
CA ALA A 153 -7.63 -6.83 11.65
C ALA A 153 -8.06 -6.78 10.19
N TYR A 154 -7.89 -5.63 9.52
CA TYR A 154 -8.23 -5.47 8.12
C TYR A 154 -7.35 -6.34 7.20
N MET A 155 -6.04 -6.41 7.44
CA MET A 155 -5.16 -7.30 6.66
C MET A 155 -5.54 -8.78 6.81
N ARG A 156 -5.90 -9.22 8.03
CA ARG A 156 -6.42 -10.57 8.29
C ARG A 156 -7.72 -10.82 7.55
N ALA A 157 -8.61 -9.82 7.55
CA ALA A 157 -9.89 -9.88 6.84
C ALA A 157 -9.70 -10.01 5.33
N LEU A 158 -8.76 -9.28 4.73
CA LEU A 158 -8.43 -9.40 3.30
C LEU A 158 -7.81 -10.75 2.96
N ALA A 159 -6.81 -11.20 3.76
CA ALA A 159 -6.19 -12.52 3.63
C ALA A 159 -7.17 -13.69 3.87
N GLY A 160 -8.29 -13.46 4.56
CA GLY A 160 -9.23 -14.52 4.93
C GLY A 160 -8.69 -15.46 6.01
N SER A 161 -7.75 -14.99 6.83
CA SER A 161 -7.04 -15.79 7.82
C SER A 161 -7.25 -15.22 9.22
N GLU A 162 -7.38 -16.09 10.23
CA GLU A 162 -7.45 -15.67 11.65
C GLU A 162 -8.60 -14.68 11.93
N LEU A 163 -9.78 -14.92 11.36
CA LEU A 163 -10.93 -14.01 11.42
C LEU A 163 -11.45 -13.76 12.84
N ASP A 164 -11.39 -14.75 13.74
CA ASP A 164 -11.76 -14.55 15.14
C ASP A 164 -10.82 -13.57 15.86
N GLN A 165 -9.52 -13.66 15.56
CA GLN A 165 -8.52 -12.72 16.08
C GLN A 165 -8.70 -11.34 15.47
N ALA A 166 -9.00 -11.25 14.17
CA ALA A 166 -9.31 -9.99 13.50
C ALA A 166 -10.52 -9.30 14.14
N LEU A 167 -11.58 -10.06 14.46
CA LEU A 167 -12.77 -9.53 15.12
C LEU A 167 -12.44 -8.98 16.52
N LEU A 168 -11.62 -9.70 17.31
CA LEU A 168 -11.14 -9.22 18.60
C LEU A 168 -10.32 -7.92 18.47
N GLU A 169 -9.46 -7.83 17.46
CA GLU A 169 -8.60 -6.67 17.18
C GLU A 169 -9.45 -5.45 16.82
N VAL A 170 -10.39 -5.56 15.89
CA VAL A 170 -11.27 -4.43 15.51
C VAL A 170 -12.24 -4.05 16.64
N ASP A 171 -12.77 -5.01 17.39
CA ASP A 171 -13.63 -4.71 18.54
C ASP A 171 -12.87 -3.96 19.64
N THR A 172 -11.58 -4.27 19.80
CA THR A 172 -10.70 -3.54 20.73
C THR A 172 -10.45 -2.13 20.23
N ALA A 173 -10.23 -1.93 18.92
CA ALA A 173 -10.12 -0.60 18.33
C ALA A 173 -11.39 0.23 18.54
N LEU A 174 -12.57 -0.36 18.25
CA LEU A 174 -13.88 0.29 18.38
C LEU A 174 -14.23 0.67 19.83
N LYS A 175 -13.77 -0.09 20.83
CA LYS A 175 -13.94 0.28 22.25
C LYS A 175 -13.21 1.57 22.62
N SER A 176 -12.08 1.83 21.96
CA SER A 176 -11.25 3.02 22.22
C SER A 176 -11.66 4.20 21.35
N ASP A 177 -12.00 3.96 20.09
CA ASP A 177 -12.37 4.99 19.12
C ASP A 177 -13.46 4.46 18.17
N GLN A 178 -14.63 5.10 18.22
CA GLN A 178 -15.72 4.80 17.29
C GLN A 178 -15.42 5.53 15.98
N ASN A 179 -14.99 4.78 14.97
CA ASN A 179 -14.57 5.30 13.68
C ASN A 179 -15.26 4.54 12.53
N GLU A 180 -15.64 5.25 11.48
CA GLU A 180 -16.34 4.67 10.31
C GLU A 180 -15.52 3.58 9.62
N SER A 181 -14.20 3.76 9.49
CA SER A 181 -13.33 2.77 8.86
C SER A 181 -13.15 1.50 9.70
N PHE A 182 -13.30 1.62 11.02
CA PHE A 182 -13.24 0.47 11.93
C PHE A 182 -14.54 -0.33 11.88
N LEU A 183 -15.67 0.37 11.78
CA LEU A 183 -16.97 -0.27 11.54
C LEU A 183 -17.02 -0.99 10.18
N ASP A 184 -16.42 -0.40 9.14
CA ASP A 184 -16.29 -1.06 7.83
C ASP A 184 -15.41 -2.33 7.92
N THR A 185 -14.27 -2.23 8.60
CA THR A 185 -13.38 -3.38 8.85
C THR A 185 -14.11 -4.49 9.61
N GLN A 186 -14.87 -4.15 10.66
CA GLN A 186 -15.70 -5.10 11.41
C GLN A 186 -16.75 -5.75 10.50
N GLY A 187 -17.45 -4.97 9.68
CA GLY A 187 -18.42 -5.47 8.72
C GLY A 187 -17.79 -6.46 7.74
N TRP A 188 -16.62 -6.11 7.19
CA TRP A 188 -15.89 -6.99 6.27
C TRP A 188 -15.46 -8.29 6.94
N ILE A 189 -14.95 -8.25 8.18
CA ILE A 189 -14.61 -9.46 8.95
C ILE A 189 -15.84 -10.35 9.14
N LEU A 190 -16.98 -9.77 9.56
CA LEU A 190 -18.23 -10.51 9.78
C LEU A 190 -18.71 -11.17 8.48
N HIS A 191 -18.62 -10.47 7.35
CA HIS A 191 -18.93 -11.04 6.03
C HIS A 191 -18.03 -12.23 5.71
N ARG A 192 -16.71 -12.10 5.92
CA ARG A 192 -15.75 -13.19 5.70
C ARG A 192 -16.00 -14.40 6.62
N MET A 193 -16.64 -14.19 7.77
CA MET A 193 -17.10 -15.25 8.68
C MET A 193 -18.48 -15.85 8.30
N GLY A 194 -19.14 -15.34 7.26
CA GLY A 194 -20.49 -15.74 6.86
C GLY A 194 -21.61 -15.16 7.75
N ARG A 195 -21.32 -14.11 8.52
CA ARG A 195 -22.27 -13.41 9.41
C ARG A 195 -22.85 -12.16 8.72
N ASP A 196 -23.37 -12.35 7.52
CA ASP A 196 -23.77 -11.26 6.62
C ASP A 196 -24.84 -10.30 7.20
N PRO A 197 -25.84 -10.74 7.98
CA PRO A 197 -26.79 -9.81 8.59
C PRO A 197 -26.12 -8.82 9.55
N GLU A 198 -25.15 -9.28 10.34
CA GLU A 198 -24.39 -8.45 11.28
C GLU A 198 -23.39 -7.57 10.54
N ALA A 199 -22.78 -8.11 9.48
CA ALA A 199 -21.91 -7.35 8.58
C ALA A 199 -22.63 -6.14 7.99
N LEU A 200 -23.87 -6.33 7.50
CA LEU A 200 -24.66 -5.25 6.93
C LEU A 200 -24.97 -4.17 7.96
N GLU A 201 -25.30 -4.54 9.21
CA GLU A 201 -25.54 -3.58 10.28
C GLU A 201 -24.29 -2.72 10.56
N ALA A 202 -23.11 -3.33 10.61
CA ALA A 202 -21.85 -2.61 10.79
C ALA A 202 -21.55 -1.66 9.62
N MET A 203 -21.77 -2.11 8.38
CA MET A 203 -21.57 -1.30 7.17
C MET A 203 -22.56 -0.13 7.06
N ASP A 204 -23.83 -0.35 7.41
CA ASP A 204 -24.84 0.71 7.46
C ASP A 204 -24.45 1.78 8.50
N LYS A 205 -23.96 1.38 9.67
CA LYS A 205 -23.44 2.32 10.69
C LYS A 205 -22.21 3.08 10.19
N SER A 206 -21.28 2.41 9.51
CA SER A 206 -20.09 3.03 8.92
C SER A 206 -20.48 4.13 7.91
N LEU A 207 -21.34 3.81 6.94
CA LEU A 207 -21.82 4.76 5.94
C LEU A 207 -22.61 5.92 6.57
N ALA A 208 -23.43 5.66 7.59
CA ALA A 208 -24.17 6.70 8.29
C ALA A 208 -23.22 7.68 9.00
N MET A 209 -22.18 7.17 9.67
CA MET A 209 -21.18 7.98 10.33
C MET A 209 -20.39 8.84 9.33
N LEU A 210 -19.95 8.26 8.20
CA LEU A 210 -19.29 9.01 7.13
C LEU A 210 -20.19 10.12 6.57
N THR A 211 -21.46 9.80 6.30
CA THR A 211 -22.45 10.75 5.78
C THR A 211 -22.70 11.90 6.76
N GLN A 212 -22.78 11.61 8.05
CA GLN A 212 -22.91 12.63 9.10
C GLN A 212 -21.67 13.54 9.14
N ALA A 213 -20.48 12.97 9.04
CA ALA A 213 -19.23 13.74 9.00
C ALA A 213 -19.18 14.70 7.81
N TRP A 214 -19.59 14.25 6.62
CA TRP A 214 -19.67 15.11 5.42
C TRP A 214 -20.73 16.19 5.58
N SER A 215 -21.89 15.84 6.13
CA SER A 215 -23.01 16.77 6.34
C SER A 215 -22.68 17.90 7.33
N SER A 216 -21.67 17.74 8.18
CA SER A 216 -21.18 18.80 9.09
C SER A 216 -20.38 19.90 8.39
N GLN A 217 -19.98 19.71 7.12
CA GLN A 217 -19.21 20.67 6.32
C GLN A 217 -20.07 21.21 5.18
N SER A 218 -20.30 22.52 5.11
CA SER A 218 -21.29 23.10 4.18
C SER A 218 -21.10 22.72 2.70
N SER A 219 -19.86 22.72 2.18
CA SER A 219 -19.59 22.34 0.79
C SER A 219 -19.80 20.84 0.53
N LEU A 220 -19.41 19.98 1.49
CA LEU A 220 -19.66 18.54 1.38
C LEU A 220 -21.14 18.18 1.55
N ALA A 221 -21.89 18.92 2.37
CA ALA A 221 -23.34 18.75 2.49
C ALA A 221 -24.06 19.06 1.17
N MET A 222 -23.68 20.13 0.48
CA MET A 222 -24.21 20.44 -0.86
C MET A 222 -23.78 19.37 -1.88
N CYS A 223 -22.53 18.90 -1.82
CA CYS A 223 -22.04 17.82 -2.66
C CYS A 223 -22.82 16.51 -2.44
N LEU A 224 -23.13 16.15 -1.19
CA LEU A 224 -23.97 14.98 -0.87
C LEU A 224 -25.39 15.13 -1.44
N ALA A 225 -25.99 16.31 -1.32
CA ALA A 225 -27.29 16.58 -1.91
C ALA A 225 -27.25 16.39 -3.44
N LYS A 226 -26.16 16.83 -4.08
CA LYS A 226 -25.95 16.62 -5.51
C LYS A 226 -25.78 15.15 -5.89
N ILE A 227 -25.00 14.39 -5.11
CA ILE A 227 -24.85 12.93 -5.28
C ILE A 227 -26.23 12.25 -5.24
N ASN A 228 -27.05 12.58 -4.25
CA ASN A 228 -28.40 12.00 -4.11
C ASN A 228 -29.33 12.42 -5.26
N GLU A 229 -29.26 13.68 -5.71
CA GLU A 229 -29.99 14.16 -6.88
C GLU A 229 -29.61 13.34 -8.12
N LEU A 230 -28.32 13.22 -8.41
CA LEU A 230 -27.79 12.47 -9.55
C LEU A 230 -28.17 10.98 -9.47
N GLN A 231 -28.10 10.38 -8.28
CA GLN A 231 -28.51 8.99 -8.06
C GLN A 231 -30.02 8.79 -8.32
N SER A 232 -30.87 9.72 -7.87
CA SER A 232 -32.32 9.66 -8.12
C SER A 232 -32.69 9.79 -9.60
N GLN A 233 -31.89 10.55 -10.36
CA GLN A 233 -32.07 10.74 -11.81
C GLN A 233 -31.58 9.53 -12.62
N ALA A 234 -30.66 8.74 -12.08
CA ALA A 234 -30.11 7.57 -12.74
C ALA A 234 -31.18 6.47 -12.95
N GLY A 235 -32.15 6.39 -12.02
CA GLY A 235 -33.18 5.35 -12.00
C GLY A 235 -32.58 3.95 -12.15
N GLU A 236 -33.31 3.04 -12.81
CA GLU A 236 -32.82 1.69 -13.12
C GLU A 236 -31.71 1.66 -14.21
N LYS A 237 -31.41 2.79 -14.88
CA LYS A 237 -30.59 2.87 -16.10
C LYS A 237 -29.23 3.57 -15.92
N ALA A 238 -28.70 3.58 -14.69
CA ALA A 238 -27.43 4.23 -14.29
C ALA A 238 -26.15 3.77 -15.03
N SER A 239 -26.25 2.85 -16.00
CA SER A 239 -25.13 2.23 -16.70
C SER A 239 -24.51 3.08 -17.81
N GLU A 240 -25.16 4.15 -18.27
CA GLU A 240 -24.75 4.85 -19.51
C GLU A 240 -23.73 5.98 -19.32
N LYS A 241 -23.48 6.47 -18.09
CA LYS A 241 -22.50 7.53 -17.78
C LYS A 241 -22.44 8.67 -18.82
N PRO A 242 -23.52 9.46 -19.00
CA PRO A 242 -23.49 10.56 -19.93
C PRO A 242 -22.39 11.57 -19.53
N LYS A 243 -21.79 12.22 -20.53
CA LYS A 243 -20.75 13.23 -20.30
C LYS A 243 -21.25 14.34 -19.38
N GLY A 244 -20.48 14.70 -18.36
CA GLY A 244 -20.88 15.70 -17.35
C GLY A 244 -21.82 15.13 -16.28
N TRP A 245 -21.68 13.85 -15.96
CA TRP A 245 -22.42 13.14 -14.91
C TRP A 245 -21.45 12.43 -13.95
N GLY A 246 -21.93 12.03 -12.77
CA GLY A 246 -21.08 11.37 -11.78
C GLY A 246 -20.01 12.32 -11.22
N VAL A 247 -18.77 11.83 -11.12
CA VAL A 247 -17.64 12.63 -10.58
C VAL A 247 -17.43 13.93 -11.36
N ASP A 248 -17.54 13.93 -12.69
CA ASP A 248 -17.33 15.11 -13.53
C ASP A 248 -18.30 16.24 -13.17
N ALA A 249 -19.59 15.91 -12.99
CA ALA A 249 -20.61 16.87 -12.58
C ALA A 249 -20.30 17.51 -11.23
N LEU A 250 -19.79 16.70 -10.28
CA LEU A 250 -19.43 17.19 -8.96
C LEU A 250 -18.21 18.11 -9.01
N LEU A 251 -17.22 17.81 -9.85
CA LEU A 251 -16.02 18.63 -9.98
C LEU A 251 -16.30 19.96 -10.70
N ASP A 252 -17.23 19.96 -11.66
CA ASP A 252 -17.70 21.17 -12.33
C ASP A 252 -18.50 22.08 -11.39
N GLU A 253 -19.38 21.50 -10.55
CA GLU A 253 -20.22 22.25 -9.61
C GLU A 253 -19.48 22.69 -8.35
N PHE A 254 -18.51 21.89 -7.88
CA PHE A 254 -17.72 22.12 -6.66
C PHE A 254 -16.21 22.18 -6.95
N PRO A 255 -15.72 23.12 -7.77
CA PRO A 255 -14.31 23.20 -8.15
C PRO A 255 -13.36 23.41 -6.96
N GLU A 256 -13.84 23.99 -5.86
CA GLU A 256 -13.09 24.15 -4.61
C GLU A 256 -12.79 22.81 -3.92
N LEU A 257 -13.58 21.77 -4.20
CA LEU A 257 -13.39 20.43 -3.67
C LEU A 257 -12.47 19.56 -4.53
N SER A 258 -12.08 20.01 -5.73
CA SER A 258 -11.33 19.23 -6.73
C SER A 258 -10.11 18.48 -6.19
N ARG A 259 -9.38 19.06 -5.23
CA ARG A 259 -8.20 18.40 -4.63
C ARG A 259 -8.54 17.30 -3.63
N ARG A 260 -9.69 17.36 -2.95
CA ARG A 260 -10.04 16.43 -1.86
C ARG A 260 -11.14 15.45 -2.24
N LEU A 261 -12.07 15.85 -3.11
CA LEU A 261 -13.27 15.09 -3.43
C LEU A 261 -12.95 13.70 -3.98
N PRO A 262 -11.99 13.51 -4.91
CA PRO A 262 -11.66 12.17 -5.40
C PRO A 262 -11.27 11.21 -4.28
N LYS A 263 -10.42 11.64 -3.34
CA LYS A 263 -10.00 10.82 -2.19
C LYS A 263 -11.17 10.50 -1.25
N LEU A 264 -12.08 11.45 -1.05
CA LEU A 264 -13.27 11.25 -0.23
C LEU A 264 -14.24 10.26 -0.89
N LEU A 265 -14.43 10.36 -2.20
CA LEU A 265 -15.24 9.43 -2.98
C LEU A 265 -14.64 8.03 -3.02
N ASP A 266 -13.31 7.88 -3.15
CA ASP A 266 -12.64 6.58 -3.08
C ASP A 266 -12.88 5.87 -1.74
N MET A 267 -12.84 6.61 -0.64
CA MET A 267 -13.15 6.08 0.68
C MET A 267 -14.61 5.59 0.74
N GLN A 268 -15.55 6.41 0.28
CA GLN A 268 -16.97 6.04 0.26
C GLN A 268 -17.23 4.86 -0.70
N ALA A 269 -16.52 4.79 -1.83
CA ALA A 269 -16.60 3.70 -2.78
C ALA A 269 -16.13 2.37 -2.17
N THR A 270 -15.07 2.40 -1.37
CA THR A 270 -14.58 1.20 -0.66
C THR A 270 -15.64 0.64 0.29
N LEU A 271 -16.22 1.48 1.15
CA LEU A 271 -17.31 1.09 2.07
C LEU A 271 -18.53 0.55 1.32
N ARG A 272 -18.92 1.23 0.24
CA ARG A 272 -20.06 0.82 -0.58
C ARG A 272 -19.81 -0.48 -1.34
N LEU A 273 -18.57 -0.75 -1.76
CA LEU A 273 -18.19 -2.03 -2.35
C LEU A 273 -18.29 -3.17 -1.34
N HIS A 274 -17.79 -2.99 -0.11
CA HIS A 274 -17.97 -3.98 0.95
C HIS A 274 -19.47 -4.25 1.22
N ARG A 275 -20.27 -3.19 1.31
CA ARG A 275 -21.73 -3.29 1.46
C ARG A 275 -22.39 -4.01 0.29
N LEU A 276 -21.98 -3.72 -0.94
CA LEU A 276 -22.46 -4.40 -2.14
C LEU A 276 -22.23 -5.91 -2.02
N ARG A 277 -21.04 -6.36 -1.62
CA ARG A 277 -20.72 -7.79 -1.44
C ARG A 277 -21.60 -8.47 -0.38
N VAL A 278 -21.87 -7.77 0.72
CA VAL A 278 -22.78 -8.28 1.75
C VAL A 278 -24.22 -8.35 1.25
N CYS A 279 -24.69 -7.35 0.51
CA CYS A 279 -26.01 -7.36 -0.12
C CYS A 279 -26.15 -8.49 -1.16
N GLU A 280 -25.09 -8.78 -1.93
CA GLU A 280 -25.04 -9.94 -2.84
C GLU A 280 -25.21 -11.25 -2.05
N ALA A 281 -24.45 -11.43 -0.96
CA ALA A 281 -24.53 -12.64 -0.12
C ALA A 281 -25.92 -12.82 0.53
N LEU A 282 -26.60 -11.72 0.87
CA LEU A 282 -27.96 -11.72 1.41
C LEU A 282 -29.07 -11.82 0.36
N GLY A 283 -28.74 -11.78 -0.94
CA GLY A 283 -29.72 -11.78 -2.02
C GLY A 283 -30.59 -10.52 -2.10
N LYS A 284 -30.07 -9.36 -1.65
CA LYS A 284 -30.80 -8.07 -1.65
C LYS A 284 -30.65 -7.33 -2.97
N THR A 285 -31.28 -7.85 -4.02
CA THR A 285 -31.11 -7.40 -5.42
C THR A 285 -31.23 -5.89 -5.62
N ASP A 286 -32.25 -5.25 -5.03
CA ASP A 286 -32.46 -3.79 -5.18
C ASP A 286 -31.27 -2.99 -4.61
N GLN A 287 -30.78 -3.40 -3.44
CA GLN A 287 -29.64 -2.73 -2.79
C GLN A 287 -28.33 -2.99 -3.55
N VAL A 288 -28.17 -4.17 -4.15
CA VAL A 288 -27.03 -4.45 -5.03
C VAL A 288 -27.05 -3.53 -6.24
N HIS A 289 -28.21 -3.34 -6.88
CA HIS A 289 -28.36 -2.43 -8.00
C HIS A 289 -28.04 -0.98 -7.60
N ASP A 290 -28.58 -0.52 -6.47
CA ASP A 290 -28.33 0.83 -5.95
C ASP A 290 -26.84 1.09 -5.68
N GLU A 291 -26.14 0.15 -5.03
CA GLU A 291 -24.70 0.28 -4.76
C GLU A 291 -23.88 0.20 -6.04
N ALA A 292 -24.21 -0.69 -6.98
CA ALA A 292 -23.51 -0.81 -8.25
C ALA A 292 -23.65 0.48 -9.09
N ALA A 293 -24.85 1.05 -9.13
CA ALA A 293 -25.13 2.32 -9.78
C ALA A 293 -24.30 3.46 -9.16
N TRP A 294 -24.23 3.52 -7.83
CA TRP A 294 -23.43 4.52 -7.12
C TRP A 294 -21.94 4.36 -7.44
N LEU A 295 -21.40 3.14 -7.32
CA LEU A 295 -19.98 2.86 -7.56
C LEU A 295 -19.60 3.19 -9.00
N HIS A 296 -20.46 2.82 -9.95
CA HIS A 296 -20.28 3.20 -11.34
C HIS A 296 -20.17 4.72 -11.45
N ALA A 297 -21.13 5.47 -10.92
CA ALA A 297 -21.21 6.93 -11.06
C ALA A 297 -20.07 7.71 -10.39
N PHE A 298 -19.67 7.29 -9.20
CA PHE A 298 -18.91 8.14 -8.28
C PHE A 298 -17.55 7.58 -7.86
N SER A 299 -17.23 6.33 -8.18
CA SER A 299 -15.87 5.81 -7.98
C SER A 299 -14.93 6.36 -9.04
N HIS A 300 -13.79 6.91 -8.62
CA HIS A 300 -12.70 7.27 -9.52
C HIS A 300 -11.85 6.04 -9.90
N LYS A 301 -11.91 4.98 -9.09
CA LYS A 301 -11.19 3.72 -9.27
C LYS A 301 -12.08 2.64 -9.86
N GLU A 302 -11.47 1.71 -10.59
CA GLU A 302 -12.12 0.47 -10.95
C GLU A 302 -12.39 -0.38 -9.70
N LEU A 303 -13.43 -1.22 -9.74
CA LEU A 303 -13.83 -2.02 -8.57
C LEU A 303 -12.71 -2.92 -8.03
N GLU A 304 -11.84 -3.41 -8.93
CA GLU A 304 -10.71 -4.26 -8.58
C GLU A 304 -9.59 -3.53 -7.82
N GLU A 305 -9.57 -2.19 -7.87
CA GLU A 305 -8.58 -1.31 -7.23
C GLU A 305 -9.07 -0.77 -5.87
N LEU A 306 -10.30 -1.10 -5.47
CA LEU A 306 -10.89 -0.71 -4.19
C LEU A 306 -10.58 -1.71 -3.05
N PHE A 307 -9.92 -2.83 -3.34
CA PHE A 307 -9.43 -3.83 -2.38
C PHE A 307 -7.92 -3.73 -2.14
#